data_AF-A0AAV4AV50-F1
#
_entry.id   AF-A0AAV4AV50-F1
#
_cell.length_a   1.000
_cell.length_b   1.000
_cell.length_c   1.000
_cell.angle_alpha   90.00
_cell.angle_beta   90.00
_cell.angle_gamma   90.00
#
_symmetry.space_group_name_H-M   'P 1'
#
loop_
_entity.id
_entity.type
_entity.pdbx_description
1 polymer ?
#
loop_
_entity_poly.entity_id
_entity_poly.type
_entity_poly.pdbx_seq_one_letter_code
_entity_poly.pdbx_strand_id
1 'polypeptide(L)'
;MSVAHDSITGAHLGIGRTKDKVMGNFYWPGVNGDVTRYCRSCDVCQWTVKKDTLPRVPLEIDTPFKRVAIDLMGPINPPSETGHRFILTLVDYATRFAEAVPLRKIDTESVAEALVDIYSRLGVPEEVLSDQGTQFISDCMKEVCRLLGIKQKTTTPYHPMCNGLVERFNATLKTWLRCLCSEQP
;
A
#
# COMPACT_ATOMS: atom_id res chain seq x y z
N MET A 1 -8.69 -33.64 17.06
CA MET A 1 -8.26 -32.32 16.55
C MET A 1 -6.81 -32.00 16.88
N SER A 2 -6.39 -32.08 18.16
CA SER A 2 -5.00 -31.80 18.57
C SER A 2 -3.93 -32.53 17.73
N VAL A 3 -4.12 -33.82 17.44
CA VAL A 3 -3.20 -34.62 16.61
C VAL A 3 -3.08 -34.09 15.16
N ALA A 4 -4.11 -33.44 14.61
CA ALA A 4 -4.09 -32.93 13.23
C ALA A 4 -3.67 -31.45 13.14
N HIS A 5 -3.89 -30.66 14.20
CA HIS A 5 -3.64 -29.22 14.25
C HIS A 5 -2.35 -28.86 15.02
N ASP A 6 -2.19 -29.40 16.23
CA ASP A 6 -1.12 -29.02 17.19
C ASP A 6 0.15 -29.86 17.02
N SER A 7 0.07 -30.97 16.27
CA SER A 7 1.21 -31.85 16.06
C SER A 7 2.31 -31.18 15.22
N ILE A 8 3.53 -31.70 15.30
CA ILE A 8 4.67 -31.21 14.50
C ILE A 8 4.34 -31.22 13.00
N THR A 9 3.66 -32.27 12.54
CA THR A 9 3.22 -32.35 11.15
C THR A 9 2.03 -31.42 10.89
N GLY A 10 1.16 -31.20 11.88
CA GLY A 10 0.01 -30.28 11.92
C GLY A 10 0.38 -28.80 11.82
N ALA A 11 1.45 -28.39 12.50
CA ALA A 11 2.08 -27.07 12.47
C ALA A 11 1.12 -25.87 12.55
N HIS A 12 0.01 -25.99 13.28
CA HIS A 12 -1.01 -24.95 13.40
C HIS A 12 -1.53 -24.42 12.05
N LEU A 13 -1.51 -25.27 11.01
CA LEU A 13 -1.97 -24.90 9.69
C LEU A 13 -3.46 -24.50 9.70
N GLY A 14 -3.85 -23.67 8.76
CA GLY A 14 -5.22 -23.13 8.70
C GLY A 14 -6.31 -24.20 8.56
N ILE A 15 -7.55 -23.78 8.82
CA ILE A 15 -8.76 -24.63 8.89
C ILE A 15 -8.85 -25.63 7.74
N GLY A 16 -8.56 -25.20 6.50
CA GLY A 16 -8.60 -26.07 5.31
C GLY A 16 -7.64 -27.25 5.42
N ARG A 17 -6.35 -27.00 5.74
CA ARG A 17 -5.35 -28.06 5.85
C ARG A 17 -5.56 -28.97 7.06
N THR A 18 -6.05 -28.42 8.17
CA THR A 18 -6.43 -29.25 9.33
C THR A 18 -7.60 -30.15 8.97
N LYS A 19 -8.60 -29.63 8.24
CA LYS A 19 -9.74 -30.40 7.76
C LYS A 19 -9.28 -31.55 6.84
N ASP A 20 -8.43 -31.26 5.86
CA ASP A 20 -7.97 -32.29 4.89
C ASP A 20 -7.26 -33.45 5.60
N LYS A 21 -6.45 -33.16 6.63
CA LYS A 21 -5.79 -34.20 7.44
C LYS A 21 -6.76 -35.03 8.28
N VAL A 22 -7.77 -34.37 8.86
CA VAL A 22 -8.82 -35.05 9.62
C VAL A 22 -9.62 -35.95 8.69
N MET A 23 -10.08 -35.40 7.55
CA MET A 23 -10.88 -36.12 6.57
C MET A 23 -10.13 -37.25 5.85
N GLY A 24 -8.80 -37.21 5.81
CA GLY A 24 -7.99 -38.29 5.26
C GLY A 24 -8.04 -39.59 6.08
N ASN A 25 -8.40 -39.52 7.36
CA ASN A 25 -8.39 -40.69 8.26
C ASN A 25 -9.71 -40.87 9.05
N PHE A 26 -10.54 -39.84 9.16
CA PHE A 26 -11.72 -39.83 10.01
C PHE A 26 -12.85 -39.03 9.37
N TYR A 27 -14.10 -39.43 9.66
CA TYR A 27 -15.28 -38.70 9.21
C TYR A 27 -16.40 -38.77 10.25
N TRP A 28 -17.12 -37.65 10.42
CA TRP A 28 -18.38 -37.59 11.17
C TRP A 28 -19.23 -36.39 10.74
N PRO A 29 -20.56 -36.43 10.98
CA PRO A 29 -21.44 -35.30 10.72
C PRO A 29 -21.02 -34.07 11.54
N GLY A 30 -20.77 -32.95 10.87
CA GLY A 30 -20.35 -31.70 11.54
C GLY A 30 -18.84 -31.52 11.69
N VAL A 31 -18.00 -32.43 11.16
CA VAL A 31 -16.53 -32.35 11.22
C VAL A 31 -15.97 -30.97 10.80
N ASN A 32 -16.57 -30.33 9.80
CA ASN A 32 -16.17 -28.99 9.36
C ASN A 32 -16.36 -27.93 10.44
N GLY A 33 -17.49 -27.99 11.16
CA GLY A 33 -17.82 -27.09 12.25
C GLY A 33 -16.86 -27.28 13.42
N ASP A 34 -16.54 -28.53 13.75
CA ASP A 34 -15.63 -28.87 14.84
C ASP A 34 -14.19 -28.46 14.55
N VAL A 35 -13.68 -28.72 13.33
CA VAL A 35 -12.35 -28.26 12.90
C VAL A 35 -12.28 -26.73 12.97
N THR A 36 -13.29 -26.05 12.42
CA THR A 36 -13.35 -24.58 12.42
C THR A 36 -13.37 -24.03 13.84
N ARG A 37 -14.20 -24.61 14.72
CA ARG A 37 -14.29 -24.22 16.14
C ARG A 37 -12.94 -24.39 16.83
N TYR A 38 -12.30 -25.54 16.64
CA TYR A 38 -11.01 -25.86 17.26
C TYR A 38 -9.89 -24.91 16.82
N CYS A 39 -9.72 -24.68 15.52
CA CYS A 39 -8.70 -23.75 15.02
C CYS A 39 -8.95 -22.31 15.47
N ARG A 40 -10.21 -21.90 15.63
CA ARG A 40 -10.58 -20.56 16.14
C ARG A 40 -10.40 -20.41 17.65
N SER A 41 -10.43 -21.51 18.41
CA SER A 41 -10.16 -21.52 19.85
C SER A 41 -8.70 -21.81 20.20
N CYS A 42 -7.83 -22.06 19.22
CA CYS A 42 -6.42 -22.35 19.47
C CYS A 42 -5.67 -21.07 19.87
N ASP A 43 -5.21 -20.97 21.12
CA ASP A 43 -4.51 -19.80 21.64
C ASP A 43 -3.28 -19.44 20.79
N VAL A 44 -2.46 -20.42 20.41
CA VAL A 44 -1.27 -20.20 19.57
C VAL A 44 -1.66 -19.51 18.25
N CYS A 45 -2.69 -20.03 17.56
CA CYS A 45 -3.17 -19.41 16.33
C CYS A 45 -3.78 -18.02 16.56
N GLN A 46 -4.54 -17.82 17.64
CA GLN A 46 -5.16 -16.52 17.93
C GLN A 46 -4.13 -15.44 18.28
N TRP A 47 -3.00 -15.82 18.87
CA TRP A 47 -1.91 -14.91 19.21
C TRP A 47 -0.94 -14.67 18.04
N THR A 48 -0.67 -15.68 17.21
CA THR A 48 0.34 -15.60 16.13
C THR A 48 -0.23 -15.13 14.80
N VAL A 49 -1.48 -15.45 14.46
CA VAL A 49 -2.08 -15.10 13.17
C VAL A 49 -2.68 -13.69 13.25
N LYS A 50 -2.16 -12.76 12.43
CA LYS A 50 -2.76 -11.43 12.25
C LYS A 50 -4.22 -11.59 11.80
N LYS A 51 -5.17 -11.06 12.58
CA LYS A 51 -6.56 -10.96 12.15
C LYS A 51 -6.63 -10.04 10.93
N ASP A 52 -6.97 -10.58 9.77
CA ASP A 52 -7.13 -9.76 8.58
C ASP A 52 -8.43 -8.94 8.67
N THR A 53 -8.21 -7.63 8.64
CA THR A 53 -9.07 -6.55 8.12
C THR A 53 -10.47 -6.38 8.70
N LEU A 54 -10.61 -5.32 9.50
CA LEU A 54 -11.83 -4.50 9.53
C LEU A 54 -12.41 -4.35 8.11
N PRO A 55 -13.75 -4.31 7.96
CA PRO A 55 -14.37 -4.09 6.66
C PRO A 55 -13.78 -2.84 6.01
N ARG A 56 -13.24 -3.02 4.80
CA ARG A 56 -12.71 -1.92 3.98
C ARG A 56 -13.90 -1.06 3.58
N VAL A 57 -14.14 0.03 4.30
CA VAL A 57 -15.12 1.04 3.88
C VAL A 57 -14.54 1.72 2.64
N PRO A 58 -15.20 1.65 1.47
CA PRO A 58 -14.76 2.40 0.31
C PRO A 58 -14.73 3.89 0.65
N LEU A 59 -13.59 4.54 0.43
CA LEU A 59 -13.54 6.00 0.42
C LEU A 59 -14.26 6.46 -0.86
N GLU A 60 -15.51 6.89 -0.71
CA GLU A 60 -16.31 7.52 -1.78
C GLU A 60 -15.81 8.94 -1.99
N ILE A 61 -14.78 9.08 -2.82
CA ILE A 61 -14.32 10.36 -3.35
C ILE A 61 -14.65 10.31 -4.83
N ASP A 62 -15.72 10.97 -5.24
CA ASP A 62 -16.22 10.89 -6.62
C ASP A 62 -15.85 12.12 -7.47
N THR A 63 -15.28 13.14 -6.84
CA THR A 63 -14.84 14.36 -7.53
C THR A 63 -13.37 14.24 -7.96
N PRO A 64 -13.06 14.30 -9.26
CA PRO A 64 -11.69 14.30 -9.76
C PRO A 64 -10.85 15.37 -9.08
N PHE A 65 -9.60 15.06 -8.74
CA PHE A 65 -8.65 16.00 -8.15
C PHE A 65 -9.04 16.58 -6.78
N LYS A 66 -10.14 16.14 -6.18
CA LYS A 66 -10.48 16.55 -4.82
C LYS A 66 -9.48 16.05 -3.79
N ARG A 67 -9.03 14.80 -3.94
CA ARG A 67 -7.97 14.24 -3.12
C ARG A 67 -7.01 13.45 -3.98
N VAL A 68 -5.73 13.75 -3.84
CA VAL A 68 -4.64 12.99 -4.45
C VAL A 68 -3.75 12.39 -3.37
N ALA A 69 -3.18 11.22 -3.62
CA ALA A 69 -2.11 10.64 -2.82
C ALA A 69 -0.78 10.85 -3.55
N ILE A 70 0.26 11.26 -2.82
CA ILE A 70 1.61 11.38 -3.33
C ILE A 70 2.57 10.48 -2.54
N ASP A 71 3.55 9.91 -3.24
CA ASP A 71 4.59 9.06 -2.65
C ASP A 71 5.92 9.24 -3.39
N LEU A 72 7.03 8.91 -2.72
CA LEU A 72 8.37 8.94 -3.31
C LEU A 72 8.95 7.53 -3.36
N MET A 73 9.29 7.10 -4.57
CA MET A 73 9.93 5.81 -4.81
C MET A 73 11.43 5.99 -5.05
N GLY A 74 12.23 5.09 -4.50
CA GLY A 74 13.66 4.99 -4.78
C GLY A 74 14.50 4.75 -3.52
N PRO A 75 15.84 4.82 -3.64
CA PRO A 75 16.58 5.01 -4.88
C PRO A 75 16.48 3.80 -5.82
N ILE A 76 16.35 4.05 -7.12
CA ILE A 76 16.42 3.06 -8.20
C ILE A 76 17.89 2.91 -8.59
N ASN A 77 18.35 1.67 -8.67
CA ASN A 77 19.70 1.31 -9.10
C ASN A 77 19.63 0.25 -10.21
N PRO A 78 20.36 0.43 -11.33
CA PRO A 78 21.18 1.60 -11.66
C PRO A 78 20.34 2.87 -11.91
N PRO A 79 20.93 4.08 -11.80
CA PRO A 79 20.28 5.31 -12.29
C PRO A 79 19.99 5.22 -13.79
N SER A 80 19.02 6.00 -14.26
CA SER A 80 18.87 6.25 -15.71
C SER A 80 20.14 6.93 -16.26
N GLU A 81 20.36 6.89 -17.58
CA GLU A 81 21.47 7.59 -18.25
C GLU A 81 21.58 9.08 -17.88
N THR A 82 20.44 9.75 -17.67
CA THR A 82 20.37 11.18 -17.30
C THR A 82 20.42 11.44 -15.79
N GLY A 83 20.69 10.42 -14.98
CA GLY A 83 20.92 10.51 -13.53
C GLY A 83 19.67 10.47 -12.63
N HIS A 84 18.47 10.18 -13.17
CA HIS A 84 17.26 10.01 -12.36
C HIS A 84 17.32 8.71 -11.56
N ARG A 85 16.99 8.81 -10.27
CA ARG A 85 17.05 7.70 -9.29
C ARG A 85 15.84 7.60 -8.40
N PHE A 86 14.93 8.57 -8.47
CA PHE A 86 13.72 8.60 -7.68
C PHE A 86 12.54 8.84 -8.60
N ILE A 87 11.35 8.50 -8.14
CA ILE A 87 10.11 8.77 -8.86
C ILE A 87 9.12 9.34 -7.84
N LEU A 88 8.61 10.54 -8.12
CA LEU A 88 7.44 11.08 -7.43
C LEU A 88 6.21 10.53 -8.11
N THR A 89 5.33 9.88 -7.36
CA THR A 89 4.05 9.41 -7.89
C THR A 89 2.91 10.20 -7.29
N LEU A 90 1.90 10.49 -8.11
CA LEU A 90 0.65 11.11 -7.72
C LEU A 90 -0.50 10.25 -8.24
N VAL A 91 -1.48 9.96 -7.38
CA VAL A 91 -2.67 9.17 -7.73
C VAL A 91 -3.93 9.87 -7.25
N ASP A 92 -4.86 10.13 -8.17
CA ASP A 92 -6.18 10.68 -7.85
C ASP A 92 -7.11 9.60 -7.27
N TYR A 93 -7.82 9.94 -6.18
CA TYR A 93 -8.72 8.99 -5.52
C TYR A 93 -10.01 8.74 -6.30
N ALA A 94 -10.49 9.70 -7.08
CA ALA A 94 -11.76 9.55 -7.80
C ALA A 94 -11.57 8.76 -9.09
N THR A 95 -10.69 9.26 -9.97
CA THR A 95 -10.53 8.71 -11.31
C THR A 95 -9.54 7.55 -11.37
N ARG A 96 -8.73 7.35 -10.32
CA ARG A 96 -7.56 6.45 -10.33
C ARG A 96 -6.49 6.85 -11.34
N PHE A 97 -6.56 8.07 -11.88
CA PHE A 97 -5.51 8.63 -12.71
C PHE A 97 -4.20 8.69 -11.91
N ALA A 98 -3.10 8.29 -12.53
CA ALA A 98 -1.80 8.23 -11.90
C ALA A 98 -0.74 8.88 -12.78
N GLU A 99 0.12 9.69 -12.18
CA GLU A 99 1.27 10.32 -12.81
C GLU A 99 2.54 9.96 -12.06
N ALA A 100 3.64 9.74 -12.79
CA ALA A 100 4.93 9.37 -12.25
C ALA A 100 6.00 10.29 -12.87
N VAL A 101 6.67 11.09 -12.04
CA VAL A 101 7.68 12.06 -12.46
C VAL A 101 9.05 11.60 -11.96
N PRO A 102 10.03 11.39 -12.85
CA PRO A 102 11.38 10.99 -12.45
C PRO A 102 12.12 12.17 -11.80
N LEU A 103 12.84 11.89 -10.71
CA LEU A 103 13.63 12.85 -9.95
C LEU A 103 15.08 12.38 -9.79
N ARG A 104 16.03 13.33 -9.81
CA ARG A 104 17.46 13.07 -9.52
C ARG A 104 17.76 13.07 -8.02
N LYS A 105 17.04 13.90 -7.27
CA LYS A 105 17.19 14.15 -5.83
C LYS A 105 15.82 14.36 -5.20
N ILE A 106 15.74 14.16 -3.89
CA ILE A 106 14.51 14.24 -3.09
C ILE A 106 14.64 15.28 -1.98
N ASP A 107 15.32 16.40 -2.24
CA ASP A 107 15.16 17.57 -1.38
C ASP A 107 13.78 18.20 -1.59
N THR A 108 13.32 18.93 -0.57
CA THR A 108 12.01 19.58 -0.57
C THR A 108 11.75 20.44 -1.81
N GLU A 109 12.74 21.24 -2.22
CA GLU A 109 12.59 22.16 -3.36
C GLU A 109 12.31 21.40 -4.65
N SER A 110 13.10 20.35 -4.94
CA SER A 110 12.90 19.52 -6.13
C SER A 110 11.54 18.82 -6.14
N VAL A 111 11.07 18.37 -4.98
CA VAL A 111 9.73 17.75 -4.86
C VAL A 111 8.63 18.79 -5.04
N ALA A 112 8.79 19.98 -4.46
CA ALA A 112 7.82 21.07 -4.60
C ALA A 112 7.72 21.56 -6.05
N GLU A 113 8.85 21.75 -6.74
CA GLU A 113 8.90 22.11 -8.15
C GLU A 113 8.15 21.09 -9.02
N ALA A 114 8.42 19.79 -8.81
CA ALA A 114 7.74 18.72 -9.54
C ALA A 114 6.23 18.69 -9.27
N LEU A 115 5.80 18.92 -8.03
CA LEU A 115 4.37 18.99 -7.69
C LEU A 115 3.69 20.20 -8.34
N VAL A 116 4.32 21.38 -8.28
CA VAL A 116 3.79 22.60 -8.92
C VAL A 116 3.67 22.43 -10.43
N ASP A 117 4.66 21.79 -11.06
CA ASP A 117 4.63 21.44 -12.48
C ASP A 117 3.45 20.50 -12.82
N ILE A 118 3.21 19.46 -12.03
CA ILE A 118 2.03 18.60 -12.18
C ILE A 118 0.73 19.41 -12.02
N TYR A 119 0.62 20.22 -10.98
CA TYR A 119 -0.59 21.01 -10.71
C TYR A 119 -0.86 22.06 -11.78
N SER A 120 0.18 22.56 -12.45
CA SER A 120 0.03 23.49 -13.57
C SER A 120 -0.64 22.84 -14.79
N ARG A 121 -0.45 21.54 -14.99
CA ARG A 121 -1.05 20.77 -16.09
C ARG A 121 -2.43 20.24 -15.77
N LEU A 122 -2.62 19.72 -14.55
CA LEU A 122 -3.80 18.95 -14.18
C LEU A 122 -4.79 19.73 -13.31
N GLY A 123 -4.35 20.84 -12.73
CA GLY A 123 -5.09 21.59 -11.72
C GLY A 123 -4.58 21.33 -10.30
N VAL A 124 -4.93 22.25 -9.41
CA VAL A 124 -4.55 22.20 -8.00
C VAL A 124 -5.57 21.37 -7.23
N PRO A 125 -5.15 20.32 -6.49
CA PRO A 125 -6.08 19.50 -5.71
C PRO A 125 -6.56 20.20 -4.43
N GLU A 126 -7.76 19.86 -3.94
CA GLU A 126 -8.23 20.38 -2.65
C GLU A 126 -7.46 19.78 -1.47
N GLU A 127 -7.13 18.49 -1.55
CA GLU A 127 -6.43 17.75 -0.49
C GLU A 127 -5.30 16.88 -1.05
N VAL A 128 -4.15 16.91 -0.39
CA VAL A 128 -3.01 16.04 -0.70
C VAL A 128 -2.74 15.13 0.48
N LEU A 129 -2.72 13.82 0.23
CA LEU A 129 -2.28 12.82 1.19
C LEU A 129 -0.84 12.42 0.89
N SER A 130 0.06 12.51 1.88
CA SER A 130 1.42 11.98 1.79
C SER A 130 1.76 11.13 3.00
N ASP A 131 2.90 10.45 2.97
CA ASP A 131 3.53 9.94 4.19
C ASP A 131 4.13 11.08 5.03
N GLN A 132 4.83 10.71 6.11
CA GLN A 132 5.54 11.66 6.98
C GLN A 132 6.99 11.92 6.53
N GLY A 133 7.29 11.73 5.24
CA GLY A 133 8.59 12.07 4.66
C GLY A 133 8.93 13.53 4.91
N THR A 134 10.19 13.80 5.27
CA THR A 134 10.67 15.14 5.68
C THR A 134 10.43 16.20 4.62
N GLN A 135 10.44 15.80 3.35
CA GLN A 135 10.18 16.59 2.16
C GLN A 135 8.75 17.14 2.17
N PHE A 136 7.79 16.29 2.52
CA PHE A 136 6.38 16.64 2.53
C PHE A 136 5.99 17.47 3.76
N ILE A 137 6.62 17.25 4.92
CA ILE A 137 6.29 17.97 6.16
C ILE A 137 7.14 19.22 6.43
N SER A 138 8.04 19.55 5.51
CA SER A 138 8.92 20.72 5.61
C SER A 138 8.14 22.04 5.57
N ASP A 139 8.70 23.11 6.14
CA ASP A 139 8.02 24.42 6.17
C ASP A 139 7.86 25.03 4.77
N CYS A 140 8.80 24.77 3.87
CA CYS A 140 8.66 25.15 2.46
C CYS A 140 7.46 24.43 1.81
N MET A 141 7.28 23.11 2.02
CA MET A 141 6.11 22.40 1.48
C MET A 141 4.80 22.90 2.08
N LYS A 142 4.77 23.15 3.40
CA LYS A 142 3.59 23.74 4.06
C LYS A 142 3.23 25.10 3.44
N GLU A 143 4.23 25.93 3.15
CA GLU A 143 4.01 27.24 2.54
C GLU A 143 3.50 27.12 1.10
N VAL A 144 4.05 26.19 0.30
CA VAL A 144 3.54 25.88 -1.04
C VAL A 144 2.07 25.44 -0.98
N CYS A 145 1.72 24.51 -0.08
CA CYS A 145 0.33 24.11 0.11
C CYS A 145 -0.56 25.27 0.55
N ARG A 146 -0.07 26.15 1.44
CA ARG A 146 -0.81 27.34 1.90
C ARG A 146 -1.09 28.30 0.76
N LEU A 147 -0.10 28.58 -0.09
CA LEU A 147 -0.23 29.48 -1.23
C LEU A 147 -1.19 28.94 -2.30
N LEU A 148 -1.18 27.62 -2.50
CA LEU A 148 -2.06 26.94 -3.45
C LEU A 148 -3.45 26.60 -2.86
N GLY A 149 -3.70 26.87 -1.58
CA GLY A 149 -4.97 26.53 -0.93
C GLY A 149 -5.19 25.02 -0.72
N ILE A 150 -4.12 24.24 -0.74
CA ILE A 150 -4.14 22.78 -0.60
C ILE A 150 -4.19 22.39 0.88
N LYS A 151 -5.12 21.51 1.26
CA LYS A 151 -5.14 20.90 2.58
C LYS A 151 -4.25 19.66 2.61
N GLN A 152 -3.10 19.79 3.27
CA GLN A 152 -2.19 18.66 3.47
C GLN A 152 -2.72 17.69 4.54
N LYS A 153 -2.65 16.39 4.25
CA LYS A 153 -2.93 15.29 5.16
C LYS A 153 -1.73 14.35 5.16
N THR A 154 -1.31 13.90 6.34
CA THR A 154 -0.28 12.88 6.48
C THR A 154 -0.90 11.57 6.94
N THR A 155 -0.33 10.46 6.47
CA THR A 155 -0.74 9.14 6.96
C THR A 155 -0.35 8.99 8.44
N THR A 156 -1.23 8.37 9.23
CA THR A 156 -0.86 7.87 10.55
C THR A 156 -0.24 6.48 10.39
N PRO A 157 0.73 6.07 11.24
CA PRO A 157 1.39 4.76 11.13
C PRO A 157 0.43 3.55 11.14
N TYR A 158 -0.82 3.74 11.56
CA TYR A 158 -1.82 2.70 11.76
C TYR A 158 -2.97 2.68 10.73
N HIS A 159 -2.95 3.54 9.70
CA HIS A 159 -3.99 3.57 8.65
C HIS A 159 -3.43 3.32 7.22
N PRO A 160 -2.96 2.09 6.92
CA PRO A 160 -2.54 1.69 5.57
C PRO A 160 -3.66 1.78 4.52
N MET A 161 -4.92 1.87 4.96
CA MET A 161 -6.07 2.04 4.07
C MET A 161 -6.04 3.36 3.27
N CYS A 162 -5.46 4.42 3.84
CA CYS A 162 -5.40 5.70 3.14
C CYS A 162 -4.38 5.62 2.00
N ASN A 163 -3.15 5.16 2.23
CA ASN A 163 -2.10 5.15 1.20
C ASN A 163 -2.13 3.94 0.24
N GLY A 164 -3.00 2.95 0.48
CA GLY A 164 -2.97 1.70 -0.27
C GLY A 164 -3.24 1.81 -1.78
N LEU A 165 -3.68 2.96 -2.29
CA LEU A 165 -3.81 3.21 -3.74
C LEU A 165 -2.48 3.55 -4.38
N VAL A 166 -1.75 4.52 -3.82
CA VAL A 166 -0.43 4.88 -4.33
C VAL A 166 0.56 3.73 -4.11
N GLU A 167 0.46 2.99 -3.00
CA GLU A 167 1.28 1.79 -2.78
C GLU A 167 1.04 0.71 -3.85
N ARG A 168 -0.23 0.48 -4.23
CA ARG A 168 -0.58 -0.45 -5.30
C ARG A 168 -0.04 0.01 -6.65
N PHE A 169 -0.21 1.28 -6.97
CA PHE A 169 0.34 1.86 -8.19
C PHE A 169 1.88 1.72 -8.22
N ASN A 170 2.55 2.04 -7.12
CA ASN A 170 4.00 1.95 -7.00
C ASN A 170 4.51 0.50 -7.14
N ALA A 171 3.75 -0.49 -6.64
CA ALA A 171 4.06 -1.90 -6.85
C ALA A 171 3.94 -2.32 -8.33
N THR A 172 2.88 -1.86 -9.01
CA THR A 172 2.70 -2.08 -10.46
C THR A 172 3.81 -1.41 -11.26
N LEU A 173 4.12 -0.15 -10.98
CA LEU A 173 5.17 0.61 -11.66
C LEU A 173 6.54 -0.04 -11.49
N LYS A 174 6.89 -0.51 -10.28
CA LYS A 174 8.13 -1.28 -10.06
C LYS A 174 8.20 -2.53 -10.92
N THR A 175 7.09 -3.24 -11.08
CA THR A 175 7.04 -4.45 -11.90
C THR A 175 7.27 -4.11 -13.37
N TRP A 176 6.60 -3.08 -13.89
CA TRP A 176 6.80 -2.63 -15.27
C TRP A 176 8.24 -2.21 -15.55
N LEU A 177 8.84 -1.39 -14.68
CA LEU A 177 10.22 -0.95 -14.82
C LEU A 177 11.19 -2.14 -14.84
N ARG A 178 11.00 -3.15 -13.97
CA ARG A 178 11.85 -4.35 -13.99
C ARG A 178 11.72 -5.13 -15.29
N CYS A 179 10.51 -5.32 -15.81
CA CYS A 179 10.28 -6.02 -17.07
C CYS A 179 10.97 -5.27 -18.23
N LEU A 180 10.72 -3.97 -18.36
CA LEU A 180 11.27 -3.15 -19.45
C LEU A 180 12.80 -3.07 -19.40
N CYS A 181 13.39 -2.86 -18.22
CA CYS A 181 14.85 -2.87 -18.07
C CYS A 181 15.48 -4.26 -18.28
N SER A 182 14.70 -5.35 -18.21
CA SER A 182 15.20 -6.70 -18.53
C SER A 182 15.16 -6.98 -20.03
N GLU A 183 14.20 -6.38 -20.75
CA GLU A 183 14.07 -6.50 -22.21
C GLU A 183 15.03 -5.58 -22.98
N GLN A 184 15.33 -4.41 -22.41
CA GLN A 184 16.27 -3.42 -22.94
C GLN A 184 17.23 -2.99 -21.81
N PRO A 185 18.30 -3.78 -21.57
CA PRO A 185 19.24 -3.53 -20.49
C PRO A 185 20.05 -2.23 -20.64
#